data_AF-A0A977KZR1-F1
#
_entry.id   AF-A0A977KZR1-F1
#
_cell.length_a   1.000
_cell.length_b   1.000
_cell.length_c   1.000
_cell.angle_alpha   90.00
_cell.angle_beta   90.00
_cell.angle_gamma   90.00
#
_symmetry.space_group_name_H-M   'P 1'
#
loop_
_entity.id
_entity.type
_entity.pdbx_description
1 polymer ?
#
loop_
_entity_poly.entity_id
_entity_poly.type
_entity_poly.pdbx_seq_one_letter_code
_entity_poly.pdbx_strand_id
1 'polypeptide(L)'
;MAACRYCFNQAIDYQKKNGRIGKGKLRNIIMQSNLPEWVKDTPCHIRQNAIFDAHQAYTASRDCKFRSCKAPRKTIKFNNCNFSHGTWYPLLTKGLGFISSEAIPDVSLYATQLIKDKSGDWFCIFLEETKTTPQPENRIIALDPGVRTFLTGFDGQNFLEVGSSDMGRINRLCKYLDDLMSRISLSKV
;
A
#
# COMPACT_ATOMS: atom_id res chain seq x y z
N MET A 1 7.63 2.16 -14.02
CA MET A 1 6.29 2.71 -13.65
C MET A 1 5.35 2.97 -14.83
N ALA A 2 5.84 3.47 -15.98
CA ALA A 2 4.98 3.77 -17.13
C ALA A 2 4.20 2.55 -17.64
N ALA A 3 4.86 1.38 -17.73
CA ALA A 3 4.23 0.13 -18.21
C ALA A 3 3.13 -0.37 -17.27
N CYS A 4 3.38 -0.38 -15.95
CA CYS A 4 2.36 -0.71 -14.95
C CYS A 4 1.12 0.20 -15.06
N ARG A 5 1.33 1.52 -15.19
CA ARG A 5 0.23 2.47 -15.39
C ARG A 5 -0.55 2.18 -16.68
N TYR A 6 0.15 1.90 -17.77
CA TYR A 6 -0.47 1.57 -19.05
C TYR A 6 -1.33 0.32 -18.94
N CYS A 7 -0.79 -0.79 -18.43
CA CYS A 7 -1.54 -2.03 -18.25
C CYS A 7 -2.72 -1.86 -17.28
N PHE A 8 -2.57 -1.09 -16.20
CA PHE A 8 -3.67 -0.75 -15.30
C PHE A 8 -4.78 0.00 -16.04
N ASN A 9 -4.44 1.05 -16.79
CA ASN A 9 -5.44 1.87 -17.49
C ASN A 9 -6.15 1.10 -18.59
N GLN A 10 -5.43 0.25 -19.34
CA GLN A 10 -6.02 -0.66 -20.32
C GLN A 10 -7.00 -1.66 -19.68
N ALA A 11 -6.65 -2.21 -18.51
CA ALA A 11 -7.53 -3.10 -17.77
C ALA A 11 -8.80 -2.40 -17.28
N ILE A 12 -8.70 -1.16 -16.77
CA ILE A 12 -9.88 -0.36 -16.39
C ILE A 12 -10.74 -0.04 -17.62
N ASP A 13 -10.14 0.38 -18.73
CA ASP A 13 -10.88 0.72 -19.96
C ASP A 13 -11.64 -0.50 -20.49
N TYR A 14 -10.98 -1.65 -20.55
CA TYR A 14 -11.62 -2.91 -20.95
C TYR A 14 -12.81 -3.24 -20.05
N GLN A 15 -12.65 -3.15 -18.73
CA GLN A 15 -13.71 -3.49 -17.79
C GLN A 15 -14.88 -2.49 -17.81
N LYS A 16 -14.62 -1.21 -18.05
CA LYS A 16 -15.69 -0.20 -18.22
C LYS A 16 -16.52 -0.47 -19.48
N LYS A 17 -15.91 -0.96 -20.55
CA LYS A 17 -16.59 -1.29 -21.82
C LYS A 17 -17.31 -2.63 -21.79
N ASN A 18 -16.71 -3.65 -21.19
CA ASN A 18 -17.16 -5.05 -21.29
C ASN A 18 -17.72 -5.61 -19.98
N GLY A 19 -17.71 -4.84 -18.89
CA GLY A 19 -18.06 -5.29 -17.56
C GLY A 19 -16.94 -6.05 -16.83
N ARG A 20 -17.24 -6.51 -15.62
CA ARG A 20 -16.27 -7.24 -14.78
C ARG A 20 -16.13 -8.68 -15.28
N ILE A 21 -14.88 -9.12 -15.45
CA ILE A 21 -14.51 -10.51 -15.73
C ILE A 21 -13.48 -10.99 -14.71
N GLY A 22 -13.21 -12.29 -14.65
CA GLY A 22 -12.22 -12.84 -13.72
C GLY A 22 -10.80 -12.30 -13.96
N LYS A 23 -10.06 -12.03 -12.87
CA LYS A 23 -8.71 -11.41 -12.89
C LYS A 23 -7.72 -12.11 -13.83
N GLY A 24 -7.73 -13.45 -13.88
CA GLY A 24 -6.83 -14.22 -14.75
C GLY A 24 -7.17 -14.06 -16.24
N LYS A 25 -8.47 -14.10 -16.57
CA LYS A 25 -8.97 -13.87 -17.94
C LYS A 25 -8.62 -12.45 -18.41
N LEU A 26 -8.84 -11.45 -17.56
CA LEU A 26 -8.46 -10.06 -17.84
C LEU A 26 -6.96 -9.93 -18.11
N ARG A 27 -6.13 -10.53 -17.25
CA ARG A 27 -4.68 -10.53 -17.43
C ARG A 27 -4.27 -11.09 -18.79
N ASN A 28 -4.86 -12.22 -19.21
CA ASN A 28 -4.55 -12.81 -20.50
C ASN A 28 -4.96 -11.91 -21.67
N ILE A 29 -6.17 -11.34 -21.63
CA ILE A 29 -6.67 -10.43 -22.67
C ILE A 29 -5.75 -9.21 -22.82
N ILE A 30 -5.41 -8.54 -21.71
CA ILE A 30 -4.58 -7.33 -21.77
C ILE A 30 -3.14 -7.67 -22.15
N MET A 31 -2.57 -8.76 -21.63
CA MET A 31 -1.19 -9.16 -21.95
C MET A 31 -1.00 -9.66 -23.38
N GLN A 32 -2.04 -10.24 -23.99
CA GLN A 32 -2.05 -10.71 -25.39
C GLN A 32 -2.54 -9.65 -26.39
N SER A 33 -3.04 -8.52 -25.89
CA SER A 33 -3.40 -7.39 -26.75
C SER A 33 -2.16 -6.81 -27.45
N ASN A 34 -2.38 -5.94 -28.43
CA ASN A 34 -1.31 -5.25 -29.14
C ASN A 34 -0.64 -4.19 -28.25
N LEU A 35 0.18 -4.66 -27.29
CA LEU A 35 0.94 -3.80 -26.38
C LEU A 35 2.10 -3.12 -27.12
N PRO A 36 2.39 -1.84 -26.84
CA PRO A 36 3.60 -1.18 -27.35
C PRO A 36 4.88 -1.91 -26.93
N GLU A 37 5.92 -1.83 -27.75
CA GLU A 37 7.18 -2.57 -27.51
C GLU A 37 7.83 -2.21 -26.17
N TRP A 38 7.88 -0.92 -25.83
CA TRP A 38 8.38 -0.45 -24.54
C TRP A 38 7.61 -1.00 -23.32
N VAL A 39 6.38 -1.48 -23.50
CA VAL A 39 5.63 -2.19 -22.45
C VAL A 39 6.07 -3.65 -22.38
N LYS A 40 6.26 -4.30 -23.53
CA LYS A 40 6.67 -5.71 -23.62
C LYS A 40 8.06 -5.94 -23.03
N ASP A 41 8.97 -4.99 -23.22
CA ASP A 41 10.33 -5.02 -22.66
C ASP A 41 10.37 -5.00 -21.13
N THR A 42 9.26 -4.64 -20.48
CA THR A 42 9.20 -4.65 -19.01
C THR A 42 8.81 -6.02 -18.45
N PRO A 43 9.29 -6.37 -17.23
CA PRO A 43 9.01 -7.66 -16.61
C PRO A 43 7.52 -8.01 -16.56
N CYS A 44 7.19 -9.27 -16.80
CA CYS A 44 5.79 -9.72 -16.88
C CYS A 44 5.05 -9.53 -15.54
N HIS A 45 5.66 -9.90 -14.41
CA HIS A 45 4.97 -9.89 -13.11
C HIS A 45 4.53 -8.49 -12.69
N ILE A 46 5.35 -7.45 -12.90
CA ILE A 46 4.96 -6.07 -12.53
C ILE A 46 3.78 -5.55 -13.37
N ARG A 47 3.66 -5.99 -14.63
CA ARG A 47 2.53 -5.65 -15.51
C ARG A 47 1.28 -6.40 -15.10
N GLN A 48 1.41 -7.69 -14.82
CA GLN A 48 0.34 -8.54 -14.30
C GLN A 48 -0.22 -8.01 -12.98
N ASN A 49 0.64 -7.65 -12.02
CA ASN A 49 0.23 -7.10 -10.73
C ASN A 49 -0.55 -5.78 -10.90
N ALA A 50 -0.16 -4.95 -11.87
CA ALA A 50 -0.91 -3.73 -12.20
C ALA A 50 -2.32 -4.02 -12.76
N ILE A 51 -2.50 -5.10 -13.52
CA ILE A 51 -3.82 -5.53 -14.01
C ILE A 51 -4.68 -6.06 -12.84
N PHE A 52 -4.08 -6.80 -11.91
CA PHE A 52 -4.80 -7.29 -10.74
C PHE A 52 -5.24 -6.14 -9.82
N ASP A 53 -4.40 -5.12 -9.64
CA ASP A 53 -4.78 -3.89 -8.97
C ASP A 53 -5.97 -3.20 -9.65
N ALA A 54 -5.98 -3.13 -11.00
CA ALA A 54 -7.07 -2.55 -11.76
C ALA A 54 -8.39 -3.32 -11.56
N HIS A 55 -8.32 -4.65 -11.61
CA HIS A 55 -9.46 -5.51 -11.34
C HIS A 55 -10.01 -5.30 -9.92
N GLN A 56 -9.13 -5.21 -8.92
CA GLN A 56 -9.53 -4.93 -7.54
C GLN A 56 -10.19 -3.55 -7.41
N ALA A 57 -9.59 -2.50 -8.01
CA ALA A 57 -10.14 -1.15 -7.98
C ALA A 57 -11.53 -1.07 -8.61
N TYR A 58 -11.74 -1.71 -9.77
CA TYR A 58 -13.04 -1.76 -10.43
C TYR A 58 -14.08 -2.58 -9.66
N THR A 59 -13.63 -3.63 -8.95
CA THR A 59 -14.50 -4.42 -8.07
C THR A 59 -14.99 -3.60 -6.90
N ALA A 60 -14.12 -2.77 -6.31
CA ALA A 60 -14.48 -1.89 -5.20
C ALA A 60 -15.38 -0.74 -5.67
N SER A 61 -15.14 -0.18 -6.85
CA SER A 61 -15.97 0.88 -7.43
C SER A 61 -15.93 0.87 -8.96
N ARG A 62 -17.11 0.82 -9.59
CA ARG A 62 -17.24 0.92 -11.07
C ARG A 62 -16.80 2.29 -11.61
N ASP A 63 -16.84 3.32 -10.76
CA ASP A 63 -16.39 4.69 -11.06
C ASP A 63 -14.90 4.91 -10.81
N CYS A 64 -14.13 3.83 -10.63
CA CYS A 64 -12.68 3.92 -10.50
C CYS A 64 -12.03 4.72 -11.64
N LYS A 65 -10.99 5.49 -11.28
CA LYS A 65 -10.30 6.41 -12.19
C LYS A 65 -9.06 5.75 -12.79
N PHE A 66 -8.67 6.21 -13.98
CA PHE A 66 -7.38 5.89 -14.55
C PHE A 66 -6.24 6.44 -13.70
N ARG A 67 -5.10 5.74 -13.67
CA ARG A 67 -3.87 6.22 -13.03
C ARG A 67 -3.22 7.30 -13.91
N SER A 68 -2.94 8.45 -13.32
CA SER A 68 -2.22 9.57 -13.97
C SER A 68 -0.70 9.38 -13.96
N CYS A 69 0.03 9.95 -14.93
CA CYS A 69 1.50 10.10 -14.83
C CYS A 69 1.90 11.04 -13.69
N LYS A 70 1.05 12.04 -13.42
CA LYS A 70 1.26 13.06 -12.38
C LYS A 70 0.69 12.61 -11.03
N ALA A 71 0.31 11.34 -10.90
CA ALA A 71 -0.14 10.81 -9.61
C ALA A 71 0.98 11.02 -8.57
N PRO A 72 0.66 11.67 -7.43
CA PRO A 72 1.68 12.07 -6.45
C PRO A 72 2.26 10.87 -5.71
N ARG A 73 1.58 9.73 -5.70
CA ARG A 73 2.09 8.46 -5.17
C ARG A 73 2.06 7.41 -6.26
N LYS A 74 3.08 6.54 -6.29
CA LYS A 74 3.16 5.44 -7.25
C LYS A 74 3.71 4.20 -6.57
N THR A 75 3.18 3.04 -6.92
CA THR A 75 3.57 1.76 -6.33
C THR A 75 3.90 0.76 -7.42
N ILE A 76 4.97 -0.02 -7.21
CA ILE A 76 5.33 -1.20 -7.98
C ILE A 76 5.27 -2.39 -7.04
N LYS A 77 4.53 -3.43 -7.42
CA LYS A 77 4.40 -4.66 -6.64
C LYS A 77 5.17 -5.77 -7.32
N PHE A 78 5.96 -6.49 -6.53
CA PHE A 78 6.81 -7.59 -6.96
C PHE A 78 6.35 -8.87 -6.30
N ASN A 79 6.44 -9.99 -7.02
CA ASN A 79 6.25 -11.30 -6.39
C ASN A 79 7.48 -11.61 -5.55
N ASN A 80 7.35 -12.53 -4.58
CA ASN A 80 8.47 -12.94 -3.72
C ASN A 80 9.70 -13.39 -4.54
N CYS A 81 9.49 -14.18 -5.60
CA CYS A 81 10.55 -14.65 -6.48
C CYS A 81 11.26 -13.56 -7.31
N ASN A 82 10.77 -12.32 -7.28
CA ASN A 82 11.40 -11.22 -8.00
C ASN A 82 12.46 -10.50 -7.16
N PHE A 83 12.60 -10.81 -5.88
CA PHE A 83 13.60 -10.22 -5.00
C PHE A 83 14.55 -11.30 -4.48
N SER A 84 15.84 -11.16 -4.78
CA SER A 84 16.89 -12.10 -4.36
C SER A 84 18.25 -11.44 -4.52
N HIS A 85 19.24 -11.89 -3.74
CA HIS A 85 20.59 -11.32 -3.73
C HIS A 85 20.56 -9.80 -3.45
N GLY A 86 19.68 -9.39 -2.53
CA GLY A 86 19.54 -7.99 -2.11
C GLY A 86 18.95 -7.05 -3.15
N THR A 87 18.40 -7.55 -4.27
CA THR A 87 17.86 -6.70 -5.33
C THR A 87 16.64 -7.27 -6.06
N TRP A 88 15.87 -6.39 -6.71
CA TRP A 88 14.78 -6.79 -7.59
C TRP A 88 15.29 -7.14 -8.98
N TYR A 89 14.85 -8.28 -9.51
CA TYR A 89 15.22 -8.78 -10.84
C TYR A 89 16.74 -8.75 -11.11
N PRO A 90 17.57 -9.47 -10.34
CA PRO A 90 19.03 -9.40 -10.42
C PRO A 90 19.60 -9.63 -11.83
N LEU A 91 18.96 -10.49 -12.64
CA LEU A 91 19.36 -10.74 -14.03
C LEU A 91 19.12 -9.52 -14.94
N LEU A 92 18.07 -8.74 -14.68
CA LEU A 92 17.74 -7.54 -15.47
C LEU A 92 18.50 -6.32 -14.97
N THR A 93 18.68 -6.20 -13.65
CA THR A 93 19.44 -5.11 -13.05
C THR A 93 20.95 -5.32 -13.16
N LYS A 94 21.42 -6.52 -13.53
CA LYS A 94 22.83 -6.84 -13.77
C LYS A 94 23.77 -6.36 -12.65
N GLY A 95 23.33 -6.54 -11.40
CA GLY A 95 24.11 -6.12 -10.23
C GLY A 95 24.05 -4.63 -9.91
N LEU A 96 23.17 -3.85 -10.55
CA LEU A 96 22.85 -2.50 -10.09
C LEU A 96 22.27 -2.58 -8.66
N GLY A 97 23.03 -2.04 -7.72
CA GLY A 97 22.60 -1.83 -6.34
C GLY A 97 21.80 -0.53 -6.21
N PHE A 98 21.16 -0.38 -5.06
CA PHE A 98 20.50 0.85 -4.65
C PHE A 98 21.02 1.23 -3.28
N ILE A 99 21.07 2.54 -3.03
CA ILE A 99 21.49 3.06 -1.74
C ILE A 99 20.26 3.05 -0.85
N SER A 100 20.34 2.36 0.29
CA SER A 100 19.31 2.36 1.32
C SER A 100 19.85 3.01 2.59
N SER A 101 18.98 3.74 3.29
CA SER A 101 19.27 4.28 4.62
C SER A 101 19.30 3.21 5.70
N GLU A 102 18.66 2.07 5.43
CA GLU A 102 18.52 0.94 6.35
C GLU A 102 19.04 -0.33 5.70
N ALA A 103 19.38 -1.33 6.50
CA ALA A 103 19.77 -2.65 6.00
C ALA A 103 18.58 -3.32 5.32
N ILE A 104 18.85 -3.96 4.18
CA ILE A 104 17.83 -4.64 3.37
C ILE A 104 18.17 -6.12 3.34
N PRO A 105 17.17 -7.01 3.51
CA PRO A 105 17.43 -8.44 3.49
C PRO A 105 17.91 -8.90 2.12
N ASP A 106 18.66 -10.00 2.07
CA ASP A 106 19.10 -10.59 0.79
C ASP A 106 17.97 -11.31 0.05
N VAL A 107 17.00 -11.83 0.79
CA VAL A 107 15.85 -12.59 0.29
C VAL A 107 14.58 -12.19 1.05
N SER A 108 13.43 -12.30 0.38
CA SER A 108 12.12 -12.03 0.99
C SER A 108 11.18 -13.20 0.72
N LEU A 109 10.63 -13.78 1.79
CA LEU A 109 9.63 -14.86 1.69
C LEU A 109 8.31 -14.37 1.04
N TYR A 110 7.96 -13.11 1.31
CA TYR A 110 6.73 -12.48 0.84
C TYR A 110 6.96 -11.57 -0.36
N ALA A 111 5.85 -11.22 -1.03
CA ALA A 111 5.83 -10.19 -2.05
C ALA A 111 6.31 -8.85 -1.49
N THR A 112 7.08 -8.12 -2.29
CA THR A 112 7.71 -6.85 -1.91
C THR A 112 7.11 -5.71 -2.71
N GLN A 113 7.26 -4.48 -2.24
CA GLN A 113 6.77 -3.29 -2.96
C GLN A 113 7.80 -2.17 -2.96
N LEU A 114 7.82 -1.40 -4.05
CA LEU A 114 8.48 -0.10 -4.10
C LEU A 114 7.41 0.99 -4.18
N ILE A 115 7.44 1.93 -3.25
CA ILE A 115 6.53 3.08 -3.21
C ILE A 115 7.32 4.36 -3.40
N LYS A 116 6.90 5.16 -4.37
CA LYS A 116 7.29 6.57 -4.47
C LYS A 116 6.24 7.41 -3.76
N ASP A 117 6.67 8.17 -2.76
CA ASP A 117 5.81 9.05 -1.98
C ASP A 117 5.56 10.40 -2.70
N LYS A 118 4.88 11.34 -2.02
CA LYS A 118 4.57 12.66 -2.58
C LYS A 118 5.80 13.57 -2.65
N SER A 119 6.74 13.40 -1.72
CA SER A 119 7.98 14.18 -1.62
C SER A 119 8.97 13.81 -2.72
N GLY A 120 8.84 12.59 -3.26
CA GLY A 120 9.67 12.06 -4.32
C GLY A 120 10.57 10.91 -3.86
N ASP A 121 10.52 10.59 -2.57
CA ASP A 121 11.32 9.56 -1.91
C ASP A 121 10.79 8.17 -2.23
N TRP A 122 11.70 7.21 -2.21
CA TRP A 122 11.42 5.82 -2.51
C TRP A 122 11.53 4.97 -1.25
N PHE A 123 10.48 4.18 -1.00
CA PHE A 123 10.39 3.26 0.12
C PHE A 123 10.30 1.83 -0.39
N CYS A 124 11.08 0.96 0.23
CA CYS A 124 11.06 -0.47 0.01
C CYS A 124 10.24 -1.12 1.11
N ILE A 125 9.22 -1.90 0.75
CA ILE A 125 8.34 -2.57 1.71
C ILE A 125 8.64 -4.06 1.68
N PHE A 126 9.07 -4.54 2.84
CA PHE A 126 9.27 -5.94 3.17
C PHE A 126 8.28 -6.32 4.27
N LEU A 127 7.68 -7.50 4.14
CA LEU A 127 6.81 -8.06 5.17
C LEU A 127 7.61 -9.08 5.97
N GLU A 128 7.50 -9.00 7.28
CA GLU A 128 8.09 -9.94 8.22
C GLU A 128 6.97 -10.58 9.03
N GLU A 129 6.99 -11.90 9.15
CA GLU A 129 6.05 -12.60 10.01
C GLU A 129 6.40 -12.34 11.48
N THR A 130 5.52 -11.64 12.18
CA THR A 130 5.61 -11.52 13.63
C THR A 130 4.86 -12.69 14.27
N LYS A 131 5.59 -13.62 14.89
CA LYS A 131 4.98 -14.66 15.71
C LYS A 131 4.50 -14.04 17.02
N THR A 132 3.20 -13.85 17.16
CA THR A 132 2.62 -13.54 18.47
C THR A 132 2.69 -14.79 19.35
N THR A 133 3.51 -14.78 20.39
CA THR A 133 3.42 -15.79 21.46
C THR A 133 2.16 -15.49 22.27
N PRO A 134 1.13 -16.37 22.26
CA PRO A 134 -0.02 -16.18 23.12
C PRO A 134 0.44 -16.27 24.57
N GLN A 135 0.30 -15.17 25.31
CA GLN A 135 0.46 -15.18 26.76
C GLN A 135 -0.71 -15.98 27.34
N PRO A 136 -0.48 -16.99 28.20
CA PRO A 136 -1.54 -17.85 28.76
C PRO A 136 -2.42 -17.15 29.82
N GLU A 137 -2.45 -15.82 29.83
CA GLU A 137 -3.16 -15.04 30.83
C GLU A 137 -4.64 -14.93 30.44
N ASN A 138 -5.47 -15.76 31.06
CA ASN A 138 -6.93 -15.76 30.90
C ASN A 138 -7.60 -14.56 31.64
N ARG A 139 -6.96 -13.38 31.60
CA ARG A 139 -7.47 -12.15 32.22
C ARG A 139 -8.36 -11.43 31.23
N ILE A 140 -9.62 -11.26 31.60
CA ILE A 140 -10.60 -10.50 30.83
C ILE A 140 -10.63 -9.09 31.41
N ILE A 141 -10.50 -8.09 30.56
CA ILE A 141 -10.67 -6.68 30.92
C ILE A 141 -11.83 -6.10 30.10
N ALA A 142 -12.78 -5.45 30.76
CA ALA A 142 -13.79 -4.65 30.09
C ALA A 142 -13.15 -3.32 29.67
N LEU A 143 -13.24 -2.96 28.39
CA LEU A 143 -12.71 -1.71 27.85
C LEU A 143 -13.85 -0.77 27.50
N ASP A 144 -13.86 0.42 28.08
CA ASP A 144 -14.84 1.47 27.83
C ASP A 144 -14.14 2.76 27.32
N PRO A 145 -14.35 3.17 26.07
CA PRO A 145 -13.84 4.43 25.56
C PRO A 145 -14.70 5.60 26.07
N GLY A 146 -14.06 6.61 26.68
CA GLY A 146 -14.76 7.72 27.32
C GLY A 146 -14.34 9.11 26.83
N VAL A 147 -15.17 10.11 27.12
CA VAL A 147 -14.85 11.53 26.83
C VAL A 147 -13.91 12.14 27.88
N ARG A 148 -13.90 11.60 29.10
CA ARG A 148 -13.04 12.04 30.20
C ARG A 148 -11.65 11.37 30.18
N THR A 149 -11.63 10.08 29.87
CA THR A 149 -10.45 9.23 29.77
C THR A 149 -10.55 8.49 28.46
N PHE A 150 -9.51 8.56 27.62
CA PHE A 150 -9.54 8.03 26.25
C PHE A 150 -9.95 6.55 26.21
N LEU A 151 -9.41 5.75 27.13
CA LEU A 151 -9.80 4.34 27.30
C LEU A 151 -9.68 3.96 28.76
N THR A 152 -10.77 3.43 29.33
CA THR A 152 -10.77 2.86 30.69
C THR A 152 -10.94 1.36 30.61
N GLY A 153 -10.04 0.62 31.23
CA GLY A 153 -10.12 -0.82 31.44
C GLY A 153 -10.54 -1.16 32.86
N PHE A 154 -11.38 -2.18 33.05
CA PHE A 154 -11.70 -2.74 34.36
C PHE A 154 -11.64 -4.27 34.33
N ASP A 155 -10.83 -4.87 35.20
CA ASP A 155 -10.60 -6.33 35.26
C ASP A 155 -11.38 -7.02 36.40
N GLY A 156 -12.27 -6.30 37.07
CA GLY A 156 -12.99 -6.76 38.27
C GLY A 156 -12.38 -6.31 39.59
N GLN A 157 -11.11 -5.90 39.60
CA GLN A 157 -10.39 -5.46 40.80
C GLN A 157 -9.72 -4.10 40.65
N ASN A 158 -9.18 -3.81 39.48
CA ASN A 158 -8.38 -2.63 39.18
C ASN A 158 -8.95 -1.88 37.98
N PHE A 159 -8.74 -0.56 37.99
CA PHE A 159 -8.98 0.30 36.85
C PHE A 159 -7.66 0.61 36.13
N LEU A 160 -7.67 0.48 34.81
CA LEU A 160 -6.60 0.92 33.91
C LEU A 160 -7.10 2.15 33.16
N GLU A 161 -6.53 3.33 33.42
CA GLU A 161 -6.87 4.54 32.68
C GLU A 161 -5.77 4.91 31.70
N VAL A 162 -6.09 4.91 30.40
CA VAL A 162 -5.20 5.41 29.35
C VAL A 162 -5.66 6.81 28.95
N GLY A 163 -4.78 7.80 29.08
CA GLY A 163 -5.07 9.19 28.70
C GLY A 163 -6.09 9.88 29.61
N SER A 164 -5.99 9.65 30.92
CA SER A 164 -6.85 10.30 31.93
C SER A 164 -6.73 11.82 31.85
N SER A 165 -7.87 12.53 31.74
CA SER A 165 -7.95 14.00 31.61
C SER A 165 -7.25 14.61 30.38
N ASP A 166 -6.69 13.79 29.48
CA ASP A 166 -5.95 14.25 28.31
C ASP A 166 -6.83 14.39 27.05
N MET A 167 -8.11 14.02 27.11
CA MET A 167 -9.04 14.18 25.99
C MET A 167 -9.17 15.64 25.53
N GLY A 168 -9.09 16.60 26.46
CA GLY A 168 -9.06 18.02 26.11
C GLY A 168 -7.81 18.40 25.30
N ARG A 169 -6.64 17.80 25.62
CA ARG A 169 -5.40 18.00 24.87
C ARG A 169 -5.48 17.33 23.50
N ILE A 170 -5.95 16.09 23.41
CA ILE A 170 -6.16 15.37 22.15
C ILE A 170 -7.09 16.17 21.24
N ASN A 171 -8.23 16.66 21.75
CA ASN A 171 -9.16 17.47 20.96
C ASN A 171 -8.51 18.77 20.43
N ARG A 172 -7.72 19.48 21.24
CA ARG A 172 -6.97 20.66 20.78
C ARG A 172 -5.95 20.31 19.70
N LEU A 173 -5.25 19.19 19.84
CA LEU A 173 -4.29 18.70 18.84
C LEU A 173 -5.00 18.33 17.53
N CYS A 174 -6.13 17.62 17.58
CA CYS A 174 -6.92 17.29 16.40
C CYS A 174 -7.42 18.56 15.69
N LYS A 175 -8.01 19.51 16.43
CA LYS A 175 -8.45 20.80 15.85
C LYS A 175 -7.30 21.57 15.21
N TYR A 176 -6.15 21.60 15.86
CA TYR A 176 -4.96 22.26 15.31
C TYR A 176 -4.42 21.55 14.07
N LEU A 177 -4.42 20.21 14.06
CA LEU A 177 -4.07 19.42 12.88
C LEU A 177 -5.01 19.71 11.71
N ASP A 178 -6.32 19.77 11.95
CA ASP A 178 -7.32 20.10 10.92
C ASP A 178 -7.11 21.52 10.37
N ASP A 179 -6.80 22.51 11.22
CA ASP A 179 -6.43 23.87 10.78
C ASP A 179 -5.19 23.86 9.89
N LEU A 180 -4.12 23.16 10.30
CA LEU A 180 -2.91 23.02 9.50
C LEU A 180 -3.19 22.36 8.15
N MET A 181 -3.96 21.27 8.12
CA MET A 181 -4.34 20.61 6.87
C MET A 181 -5.17 21.52 5.96
N SER A 182 -6.12 22.27 6.51
CA SER A 182 -6.93 23.24 5.79
C SER A 182 -6.06 24.32 5.14
N ARG A 183 -5.13 24.91 5.91
CA ARG A 183 -4.17 25.90 5.43
C ARG A 183 -3.27 25.37 4.32
N ILE A 184 -2.78 24.13 4.47
CA ILE A 184 -1.99 23.46 3.41
C ILE A 184 -2.84 23.28 2.15
N SER A 185 -4.09 22.82 2.28
CA SER A 185 -5.01 22.62 1.15
C SER A 185 -5.36 23.92 0.43
N LEU A 186 -5.45 25.03 1.16
CA LEU A 186 -5.76 26.35 0.60
C LEU A 186 -4.52 27.10 0.09
N SER A 187 -3.32 26.68 0.53
CA SER A 187 -2.08 27.25 0.02
C SER A 187 -1.91 26.87 -1.44
N LYS A 188 -1.86 27.88 -2.32
CA LYS A 188 -1.47 27.70 -3.71
C LYS A 188 0.05 27.57 -3.73
N VAL A 189 0.53 26.37 -4.03
CA VAL A 189 1.90 26.15 -4.53
C VAL A 189 1.92 26.44 -6.02
#